data_AF-A0A8D8FNM1-F1
#
_entry.id   AF-A0A8D8FNM1-F1
#
_cell.length_a   1.000
_cell.length_b   1.000
_cell.length_c   1.000
_cell.angle_alpha   90.00
_cell.angle_beta   90.00
_cell.angle_gamma   90.00
#
_symmetry.space_group_name_H-M   'P 1'
#
loop_
_entity.id
_entity.type
_entity.pdbx_description
1 polymer ?
#
loop_
_entity_poly.entity_id
_entity_poly.type
_entity_poly.pdbx_seq_one_letter_code
_entity_poly.pdbx_strand_id
1 'polypeptide(L)'
;MGDNGDLKEAGNGSLDAAQTQPEIDFENHQLGTTVKLSDGTEGRIFSRGARNKDGHLTYTCHLCMVVNLPGERVMLTHIAGRKHQNRLSHPVIDADTFRKISAPKTNKIQMHIAPGEPVPPGMENEVKPVAELQATIDRFREGPMVGLEYVMELTSPSLREPSYHCVLCDKKGDPRTIIVHITSYIHRSKFLEKHYPTAINELAQWRGQKGCKDVIARVIQTVCEAIEDHHGRMTPNVHEVSDYNRNKTKYLQEVLFEKHFDERTGPKFVEVIDKKALQEQLLGPGEAPIVGERG
;
A
#
# COMPACT_ATOMS: atom_id res chain seq x y z
N MET A 1 -1.44 -48.33 27.64
CA MET A 1 -0.13 -47.75 28.02
C MET A 1 0.76 -47.82 26.78
N GLY A 2 1.15 -46.65 26.26
CA GLY A 2 2.24 -46.51 25.28
C GLY A 2 1.88 -46.66 23.81
N ASP A 3 1.10 -45.72 23.28
CA ASP A 3 1.09 -45.34 21.87
C ASP A 3 2.35 -44.48 21.59
N ASN A 4 3.11 -44.78 20.55
CA ASN A 4 4.19 -43.93 20.04
C ASN A 4 4.10 -43.93 18.51
N GLY A 5 3.23 -43.05 18.01
CA GLY A 5 2.97 -42.82 16.61
C GLY A 5 4.15 -42.19 15.88
N ASP A 6 4.37 -42.71 14.69
CA ASP A 6 5.17 -42.15 13.60
C ASP A 6 4.86 -40.67 13.36
N LEU A 7 5.87 -39.81 13.53
CA LEU A 7 5.86 -38.45 13.00
C LEU A 7 5.99 -38.53 11.47
N LYS A 8 4.86 -38.47 10.77
CA LYS A 8 4.82 -38.21 9.34
C LYS A 8 5.27 -36.78 9.07
N GLU A 9 6.42 -36.65 8.41
CA GLU A 9 6.84 -35.43 7.73
C GLU A 9 5.73 -35.00 6.75
N ALA A 10 5.15 -33.82 6.99
CA ALA A 10 4.18 -33.23 6.10
C ALA A 10 4.92 -32.66 4.87
N GLY A 11 4.70 -33.32 3.74
CA GLY A 11 5.30 -33.04 2.45
C GLY A 11 5.14 -31.60 1.98
N ASN A 12 6.30 -31.08 1.57
CA ASN A 12 6.55 -29.84 0.87
C ASN A 12 5.77 -29.79 -0.46
N GLY A 13 4.79 -28.88 -0.56
CA GLY A 13 4.07 -28.58 -1.80
C GLY A 13 4.96 -27.76 -2.75
N SER A 14 5.60 -28.47 -3.68
CA SER A 14 6.53 -27.97 -4.69
C SER A 14 5.86 -27.07 -5.74
N LEU A 15 6.38 -25.86 -5.89
CA LEU A 15 6.67 -25.17 -7.17
C LEU A 15 7.81 -24.16 -6.93
N ASP A 16 8.96 -24.63 -6.44
CA ASP A 16 10.16 -23.79 -6.29
C ASP A 16 11.21 -24.22 -7.31
N ALA A 17 11.60 -23.30 -8.19
CA ALA A 17 12.78 -23.48 -9.03
C ALA A 17 13.99 -23.78 -8.13
N ALA A 18 14.86 -24.71 -8.54
CA ALA A 18 16.03 -25.12 -7.76
C ALA A 18 16.83 -23.90 -7.28
N GLN A 19 16.98 -23.75 -5.96
CA GLN A 19 17.77 -22.66 -5.38
C GLN A 19 19.22 -22.75 -5.86
N THR A 20 19.81 -21.60 -6.16
CA THR A 20 21.22 -21.55 -6.54
C THR A 20 22.10 -21.69 -5.30
N GLN A 21 23.29 -22.27 -5.44
CA GLN A 21 24.24 -22.42 -4.31
C GLN A 21 24.50 -21.08 -3.56
N PRO A 22 24.65 -19.93 -4.25
CA PRO A 22 24.79 -18.64 -3.57
C PRO A 22 23.57 -18.24 -2.72
N GLU A 23 22.35 -18.55 -3.16
CA GLU A 23 21.13 -18.30 -2.38
C GLU A 23 21.09 -19.14 -1.10
N ILE A 24 21.53 -20.40 -1.18
CA ILE A 24 21.59 -21.31 -0.03
C ILE A 24 22.64 -20.82 0.99
N ASP A 25 23.83 -20.46 0.52
CA ASP A 25 24.92 -19.99 1.39
C ASP A 25 24.53 -18.68 2.09
N PHE A 26 23.84 -17.78 1.38
CA PHE A 26 23.29 -16.55 1.93
C PHE A 26 22.20 -16.80 2.99
N GLU A 27 21.25 -17.68 2.70
CA GLU A 27 20.17 -18.05 3.62
C GLU A 27 20.70 -18.66 4.92
N ASN A 28 21.69 -19.55 4.81
CA ASN A 28 22.34 -20.18 5.96
C ASN A 28 23.00 -19.15 6.89
N HIS A 29 23.60 -18.09 6.33
CA HIS A 29 24.23 -17.06 7.13
C HIS A 29 23.20 -16.11 7.79
N GLN A 30 22.17 -15.70 7.05
CA GLN A 30 21.27 -14.64 7.52
C GLN A 30 20.02 -15.14 8.26
N LEU A 31 19.38 -16.23 7.83
CA LEU A 31 18.13 -16.74 8.42
C LEU A 31 18.33 -17.41 9.79
N GLY A 32 19.59 -17.67 10.16
CA GLY A 32 19.97 -18.13 11.50
C GLY A 32 20.02 -17.01 12.55
N THR A 33 19.90 -15.74 12.16
CA THR A 33 20.07 -14.62 13.09
C THR A 33 18.86 -14.50 14.03
N THR A 34 19.10 -14.55 15.35
CA THR A 34 18.07 -14.42 16.39
C THR A 34 18.35 -13.24 17.32
N VAL A 35 17.29 -12.77 18.00
CA VAL A 35 17.35 -11.77 19.08
C VAL A 35 16.63 -12.29 20.33
N LYS A 36 17.10 -11.87 21.51
CA LYS A 36 16.43 -12.18 22.78
C LYS A 36 15.21 -11.26 22.98
N LEU A 37 14.09 -11.86 23.33
CA LEU A 37 12.83 -11.18 23.58
C LEU A 37 12.61 -10.97 25.09
N SER A 38 11.68 -10.07 25.43
CA SER A 38 11.34 -9.68 26.80
C SER A 38 10.82 -10.83 27.68
N ASP A 39 10.30 -11.89 27.07
CA ASP A 39 9.84 -13.10 27.75
C ASP A 39 10.92 -14.20 27.89
N GLY A 40 12.17 -13.87 27.54
CA GLY A 40 13.31 -14.77 27.64
C GLY A 40 13.46 -15.75 26.47
N THR A 41 12.56 -15.71 25.48
CA THR A 41 12.67 -16.55 24.28
C THR A 41 13.54 -15.87 23.21
N GLU A 42 13.95 -16.65 22.20
CA GLU A 42 14.64 -16.14 21.02
C GLU A 42 13.69 -16.00 19.82
N GLY A 43 13.76 -14.84 19.16
CA GLY A 43 13.01 -14.54 17.95
C GLY A 43 13.91 -14.48 16.72
N ARG A 44 13.54 -15.15 15.62
CA ARG A 44 14.27 -15.05 14.34
C ARG A 44 14.06 -13.68 13.71
N ILE A 45 15.15 -13.02 13.33
CA ILE A 45 15.12 -11.69 12.72
C ILE A 45 14.56 -11.76 11.30
N PHE A 46 14.86 -12.83 10.57
CA PHE A 46 14.50 -12.97 9.17
C PHE A 46 13.71 -14.25 8.89
N SER A 47 12.80 -14.17 7.92
CA SER A 47 12.16 -15.33 7.30
C SER A 47 12.16 -15.22 5.78
N ARG A 48 12.07 -16.37 5.13
CA ARG A 48 11.99 -16.50 3.68
C ARG A 48 10.53 -16.56 3.23
N GLY A 49 10.20 -15.79 2.19
CA GLY A 49 8.95 -15.86 1.44
C GLY A 49 9.15 -16.49 0.06
N ALA A 50 8.06 -16.59 -0.71
CA ALA A 50 8.09 -17.13 -2.07
C ALA A 50 8.90 -16.24 -3.02
N ARG A 51 9.30 -16.78 -4.18
CA ARG A 51 9.88 -15.94 -5.24
C ARG A 51 8.88 -14.89 -5.73
N ASN A 52 9.35 -13.69 -5.98
CA ASN A 52 8.55 -12.63 -6.59
C ASN A 52 8.37 -12.90 -8.11
N LYS A 53 7.57 -12.06 -8.77
CA LYS A 53 7.31 -12.18 -10.23
C LYS A 53 8.58 -12.08 -11.08
N ASP A 54 9.64 -11.48 -10.56
CA ASP A 54 10.95 -11.34 -11.22
C ASP A 54 11.88 -12.53 -10.94
N GLY A 55 11.39 -13.57 -10.24
CA GLY A 55 12.17 -14.76 -9.91
C GLY A 55 13.11 -14.62 -8.71
N HIS A 56 13.12 -13.50 -7.98
CA HIS A 56 13.94 -13.32 -6.79
C HIS A 56 13.27 -13.89 -5.55
N LEU A 57 14.02 -14.62 -4.71
CA LEU A 57 13.57 -14.99 -3.37
C LEU A 57 13.25 -13.72 -2.56
N THR A 58 12.13 -13.76 -1.84
CA THR A 58 11.73 -12.64 -0.98
C THR A 58 12.07 -12.91 0.47
N TYR A 59 12.45 -11.87 1.20
CA TYR A 59 12.81 -11.96 2.61
C TYR A 59 11.98 -10.99 3.44
N THR A 60 11.69 -11.38 4.68
CA THR A 60 11.01 -10.53 5.65
C THR A 60 11.92 -10.29 6.84
N CYS A 61 12.09 -9.03 7.24
CA CYS A 61 12.76 -8.63 8.47
C CYS A 61 11.72 -8.35 9.56
N HIS A 62 11.63 -9.25 10.54
CA HIS A 62 10.71 -9.17 11.67
C HIS A 62 11.09 -8.07 12.66
N LEU A 63 12.39 -7.76 12.77
CA LEU A 63 12.89 -6.68 13.64
C LEU A 63 12.48 -5.28 13.14
N CYS A 64 12.44 -5.09 11.82
CA CYS A 64 12.08 -3.82 11.20
C CYS A 64 10.68 -3.80 10.57
N MET A 65 9.96 -4.92 10.63
CA MET A 65 8.65 -5.11 10.02
C MET A 65 8.64 -4.92 8.49
N VAL A 66 9.77 -5.14 7.82
CA VAL A 66 9.88 -4.96 6.36
C VAL A 66 9.66 -6.30 5.68
N VAL A 67 8.58 -6.42 4.93
CA VAL A 67 8.21 -7.62 4.17
C VAL A 67 8.66 -7.52 2.71
N ASN A 68 8.77 -8.66 2.03
CA ASN A 68 9.01 -8.76 0.59
C ASN A 68 10.30 -8.08 0.08
N LEU A 69 11.40 -8.11 0.84
CA LEU A 69 12.71 -7.65 0.38
C LEU A 69 13.19 -8.59 -0.76
N PRO A 70 13.36 -8.10 -2.00
CA PRO A 70 13.67 -8.97 -3.12
C PRO A 70 15.18 -9.22 -3.22
N GLY A 71 15.59 -10.47 -3.04
CA GLY A 71 16.95 -10.94 -3.24
C GLY A 71 17.94 -10.48 -2.17
N GLU A 72 19.12 -11.09 -2.22
CA GLU A 72 20.23 -10.88 -1.28
C GLU A 72 20.66 -9.40 -1.19
N ARG A 73 20.88 -8.74 -2.34
CA ARG A 73 21.43 -7.38 -2.39
C ARG A 73 20.57 -6.36 -1.61
N VAL A 74 19.25 -6.46 -1.76
CA VAL A 74 18.32 -5.55 -1.07
C VAL A 74 18.27 -5.87 0.42
N MET A 75 18.34 -7.16 0.78
CA MET A 75 18.40 -7.60 2.17
C MET A 75 19.69 -7.13 2.87
N LEU A 76 20.87 -7.25 2.25
CA LEU A 76 22.13 -6.75 2.80
C LEU A 76 22.12 -5.23 2.99
N THR A 77 21.57 -4.49 2.00
CA THR A 77 21.42 -3.03 2.09
C THR A 77 20.48 -2.64 3.25
N HIS A 78 19.41 -3.42 3.47
CA HIS A 78 18.52 -3.23 4.61
C HIS A 78 19.25 -3.45 5.95
N ILE A 79 20.02 -4.53 6.07
CA ILE A 79 20.78 -4.90 7.28
C ILE A 79 21.80 -3.82 7.63
N ALA A 80 22.53 -3.31 6.64
CA ALA A 80 23.49 -2.21 6.82
C ALA A 80 22.83 -0.87 7.17
N GLY A 81 21.51 -0.76 7.05
CA GLY A 81 20.77 0.47 7.30
C GLY A 81 20.74 0.89 8.77
N ARG A 82 20.92 2.20 9.03
CA ARG A 82 20.87 2.79 10.39
C ARG A 82 19.64 2.40 11.21
N LYS A 83 18.46 2.27 10.57
CA LYS A 83 17.22 1.85 11.25
C LYS A 83 17.29 0.42 11.77
N HIS A 84 17.89 -0.49 11.01
CA HIS A 84 18.06 -1.88 11.41
C HIS A 84 19.08 -1.99 12.54
N GLN A 85 20.24 -1.35 12.37
CA GLN A 85 21.32 -1.32 13.37
C GLN A 85 20.84 -0.76 14.72
N ASN A 86 20.08 0.34 14.72
CA ASN A 86 19.54 0.92 15.96
C ASN A 86 18.54 -0.01 16.68
N ARG A 87 17.75 -0.79 15.94
CA ARG A 87 16.83 -1.76 16.54
C ARG A 87 17.57 -3.00 17.02
N LEU A 88 18.63 -3.39 16.32
CA LEU A 88 19.48 -4.52 16.71
C LEU A 88 20.26 -4.22 17.99
N SER A 89 20.62 -2.95 18.24
CA SER A 89 21.30 -2.52 19.47
C SER A 89 20.41 -2.44 20.70
N HIS A 90 19.09 -2.65 20.59
CA HIS A 90 18.21 -2.63 21.76
C HIS A 90 18.40 -3.90 22.61
N PRO A 91 18.65 -3.77 23.93
CA PRO A 91 19.01 -4.90 24.79
C PRO A 91 17.85 -5.87 25.07
N VAL A 92 16.60 -5.40 24.98
CA VAL A 92 15.40 -6.20 25.16
C VAL A 92 14.36 -5.76 24.14
N ILE A 93 13.85 -6.70 23.35
CA ILE A 93 12.80 -6.48 22.35
C ILE A 93 11.49 -7.06 22.89
N ASP A 94 10.42 -6.28 22.83
CA ASP A 94 9.11 -6.71 23.31
C ASP A 94 8.56 -7.92 22.52
N ALA A 95 8.30 -9.03 23.21
CA ALA A 95 7.91 -10.30 22.61
C ALA A 95 6.54 -10.26 21.92
N ASP A 96 5.56 -9.57 22.52
CA ASP A 96 4.21 -9.43 21.97
C ASP A 96 4.22 -8.61 20.67
N THR A 97 4.99 -7.52 20.67
CA THR A 97 5.21 -6.72 19.46
C THR A 97 5.90 -7.57 18.41
N PHE A 98 7.00 -8.26 18.74
CA PHE A 98 7.79 -9.05 17.78
C PHE A 98 6.98 -10.17 17.10
N ARG A 99 6.09 -10.87 17.84
CA ARG A 99 5.34 -12.02 17.31
C ARG A 99 4.08 -11.65 16.54
N LYS A 100 3.34 -10.60 16.96
CA LYS A 100 2.14 -10.12 16.23
C LYS A 100 2.46 -9.67 14.79
N ILE A 101 3.73 -9.47 14.49
CA ILE A 101 4.25 -8.98 13.22
C ILE A 101 4.81 -10.11 12.33
N SER A 102 5.15 -11.26 12.92
CA SER A 102 5.86 -12.36 12.26
C SER A 102 4.92 -13.42 11.67
N ALA A 103 3.61 -13.32 11.90
CA ALA A 103 2.64 -14.18 11.25
C ALA A 103 2.62 -13.90 9.73
N PRO A 104 2.75 -14.92 8.86
CA PRO A 104 2.60 -14.74 7.43
C PRO A 104 1.18 -14.23 7.17
N LYS A 105 1.05 -12.99 6.69
CA LYS A 105 -0.22 -12.49 6.16
C LYS A 105 -0.47 -13.24 4.86
N THR A 106 -1.12 -14.39 4.95
CA THR A 106 -1.77 -15.04 3.81
C THR A 106 -2.64 -14.01 3.12
N ASN A 107 -2.63 -14.00 1.78
CA ASN A 107 -3.38 -13.06 0.96
C ASN A 107 -4.80 -12.89 1.50
N LYS A 108 -5.08 -11.68 2.00
CA LYS A 108 -6.35 -11.31 2.62
C LYS A 108 -7.47 -11.51 1.60
N ILE A 109 -8.27 -12.56 1.77
CA ILE A 109 -9.57 -12.66 1.11
C ILE A 109 -10.48 -11.71 1.88
N GLN A 110 -10.85 -10.60 1.25
CA GLN A 110 -11.74 -9.59 1.81
C GLN A 110 -13.16 -10.16 1.81
N MET A 111 -13.60 -10.68 2.96
CA MET A 111 -14.96 -11.16 3.15
C MET A 111 -15.87 -9.97 3.48
N HIS A 112 -16.83 -9.67 2.59
CA HIS A 112 -17.92 -8.74 2.88
C HIS A 112 -18.97 -9.49 3.71
N ILE A 113 -19.01 -9.28 5.02
CA ILE A 113 -20.07 -9.84 5.89
C ILE A 113 -21.21 -8.82 5.94
N ALA A 114 -22.43 -9.28 5.67
CA ALA A 114 -23.63 -8.46 5.76
C ALA A 114 -23.91 -8.04 7.22
N PRO A 115 -24.48 -6.85 7.48
CA PRO A 115 -24.78 -6.41 8.84
C PRO A 115 -25.77 -7.37 9.53
N GLY A 116 -25.33 -8.04 10.60
CA GLY A 116 -26.21 -8.86 11.47
C GLY A 116 -25.83 -10.32 11.64
N GLU A 117 -24.84 -10.85 10.91
CA GLU A 117 -24.36 -12.22 11.13
C GLU A 117 -23.17 -12.26 12.11
N PRO A 118 -23.17 -13.15 13.12
CA PRO A 118 -22.06 -13.29 14.04
C PRO A 118 -20.83 -13.81 13.30
N VAL A 119 -19.71 -13.09 13.45
CA VAL A 119 -18.42 -13.47 12.86
C VAL A 119 -18.04 -14.88 13.38
N PRO A 120 -17.63 -15.82 12.49
CA PRO A 120 -17.20 -17.14 12.91
C PRO A 120 -16.07 -17.06 13.96
N PRO A 121 -16.14 -17.87 15.04
CA PRO A 121 -15.10 -17.88 16.07
C PRO A 121 -13.72 -18.14 15.46
N GLY A 122 -12.78 -17.21 15.61
CA GLY A 122 -11.41 -17.31 15.09
C GLY A 122 -11.05 -16.40 13.91
N MET A 123 -12.01 -15.72 13.27
CA MET A 123 -11.76 -14.75 12.17
C MET A 123 -11.91 -13.28 12.60
N GLU A 124 -12.08 -13.02 13.89
CA GLU A 124 -12.32 -11.68 14.47
C GLU A 124 -11.22 -10.65 14.15
N ASN A 125 -9.98 -11.10 13.93
CA ASN A 125 -8.85 -10.23 13.56
C ASN A 125 -8.63 -10.10 12.04
N GLU A 126 -9.42 -10.80 11.22
CA GLU A 126 -9.26 -10.86 9.76
C GLU A 126 -10.28 -10.01 8.98
N VAL A 127 -11.31 -9.49 9.68
CA VAL A 127 -12.34 -8.64 9.09
C VAL A 127 -11.99 -7.18 9.35
N LYS A 128 -11.47 -6.47 8.35
CA LYS A 128 -11.41 -5.00 8.42
C LYS A 128 -12.86 -4.48 8.54
N PRO A 129 -13.16 -3.55 9.46
CA PRO A 129 -14.49 -2.96 9.53
C PRO A 129 -14.84 -2.33 8.18
N VAL A 130 -16.08 -2.50 7.73
CA VAL A 130 -16.58 -1.83 6.53
C VAL A 130 -16.85 -0.38 6.88
N ALA A 131 -16.26 0.55 6.13
CA ALA A 131 -16.47 1.97 6.29
C ALA A 131 -17.94 2.33 6.04
N GLU A 132 -18.55 3.17 6.88
CA GLU A 132 -19.87 3.75 6.63
C GLU A 132 -19.90 4.53 5.31
N LEU A 133 -18.77 5.14 4.94
CA LEU A 133 -18.61 5.82 3.66
C LEU A 133 -18.72 4.87 2.44
N GLN A 134 -18.50 3.56 2.62
CA GLN A 134 -18.44 2.59 1.52
C GLN A 134 -19.72 2.59 0.69
N ALA A 135 -20.89 2.64 1.34
CA ALA A 135 -22.17 2.66 0.62
C ALA A 135 -22.33 3.91 -0.26
N THR A 136 -21.75 5.05 0.15
CA THR A 136 -21.73 6.27 -0.66
C THR A 136 -20.74 6.16 -1.80
N ILE A 137 -19.57 5.55 -1.56
CA ILE A 137 -18.57 5.26 -2.59
C ILE A 137 -19.19 4.36 -3.68
N ASP A 138 -19.86 3.27 -3.31
CA ASP A 138 -20.39 2.29 -4.26
C ASP A 138 -21.50 2.87 -5.18
N ARG A 139 -22.27 3.84 -4.67
CA ARG A 139 -23.32 4.53 -5.42
C ARG A 139 -22.82 5.67 -6.30
N PHE A 140 -21.60 6.16 -6.06
CA PHE A 140 -21.08 7.32 -6.77
C PHE A 140 -20.62 6.95 -8.19
N ARG A 141 -21.23 7.62 -9.18
CA ARG A 141 -20.98 7.41 -10.61
C ARG A 141 -20.52 8.67 -11.35
N GLU A 142 -20.39 9.81 -10.66
CA GLU A 142 -20.09 11.11 -11.30
C GLU A 142 -18.60 11.27 -11.70
N GLY A 143 -17.75 10.32 -11.31
CA GLY A 143 -16.34 10.30 -11.71
C GLY A 143 -15.51 9.31 -10.89
N PRO A 144 -14.20 9.24 -11.15
CA PRO A 144 -13.31 8.28 -10.53
C PRO A 144 -12.95 8.68 -9.09
N MET A 145 -12.75 7.66 -8.25
CA MET A 145 -12.25 7.73 -6.88
C MET A 145 -11.01 6.85 -6.72
N VAL A 146 -9.86 7.51 -6.84
CA VAL A 146 -8.55 6.91 -6.57
C VAL A 146 -8.04 7.34 -5.18
N GLY A 147 -7.11 6.58 -4.61
CA GLY A 147 -6.50 6.95 -3.32
C GLY A 147 -7.44 6.82 -2.12
N LEU A 148 -8.46 5.98 -2.19
CA LEU A 148 -9.41 5.73 -1.09
C LEU A 148 -8.74 5.08 0.12
N GLU A 149 -7.68 4.30 -0.10
CA GLU A 149 -6.86 3.70 0.97
C GLU A 149 -6.14 4.74 1.84
N TYR A 150 -6.02 5.97 1.37
CA TYR A 150 -5.50 7.09 2.15
C TYR A 150 -6.54 7.76 3.06
N VAL A 151 -7.80 7.36 2.97
CA VAL A 151 -8.90 7.91 3.77
C VAL A 151 -9.05 7.09 5.04
N MET A 152 -8.93 7.76 6.18
CA MET A 152 -9.22 7.22 7.50
C MET A 152 -10.63 7.63 7.89
N GLU A 153 -11.51 6.66 8.08
CA GLU A 153 -12.80 6.86 8.73
C GLU A 153 -12.63 6.67 10.24
N LEU A 154 -12.95 7.70 11.00
CA LEU A 154 -12.74 7.78 12.43
C LEU A 154 -14.08 7.75 13.15
N THR A 155 -14.36 6.63 13.79
CA THR A 155 -15.62 6.37 14.52
C THR A 155 -15.44 6.59 16.01
N SER A 156 -16.51 6.99 16.69
CA SER A 156 -16.55 7.10 18.15
C SER A 156 -17.99 6.95 18.64
N PRO A 157 -18.25 6.29 19.79
CA PRO A 157 -19.59 6.24 20.39
C PRO A 157 -20.18 7.61 20.70
N SER A 158 -19.34 8.63 20.87
CA SER A 158 -19.77 10.01 21.15
C SER A 158 -20.10 10.83 19.90
N LEU A 159 -19.80 10.31 18.70
CA LEU A 159 -20.04 10.99 17.43
C LEU A 159 -21.33 10.47 16.79
N ARG A 160 -22.13 11.40 16.25
CA ARG A 160 -23.34 11.07 15.49
C ARG A 160 -23.03 10.57 14.07
N GLU A 161 -21.97 11.10 13.47
CA GLU A 161 -21.45 10.71 12.15
C GLU A 161 -19.93 10.52 12.28
N PRO A 162 -19.32 9.59 11.53
CA PRO A 162 -17.87 9.45 11.50
C PRO A 162 -17.19 10.74 11.03
N SER A 163 -15.97 10.96 11.53
CA SER A 163 -15.09 12.00 11.00
C SER A 163 -14.06 11.38 10.08
N TYR A 164 -13.54 12.13 9.11
CA TYR A 164 -12.64 11.60 8.09
C TYR A 164 -11.32 12.35 8.07
N HIS A 165 -10.26 11.64 7.70
CA HIS A 165 -8.95 12.21 7.46
C HIS A 165 -8.28 11.58 6.24
N CYS A 166 -8.06 12.37 5.20
CA CYS A 166 -7.25 11.96 4.05
C CYS A 166 -5.77 12.23 4.34
N VAL A 167 -5.01 11.16 4.54
CA VAL A 167 -3.58 11.20 4.86
C VAL A 167 -2.73 11.69 3.68
N LEU A 168 -3.14 11.37 2.45
CA LEU A 168 -2.45 11.83 1.23
C LEU A 168 -2.47 13.36 1.13
N CYS A 169 -3.60 13.95 1.51
CA CYS A 169 -3.84 15.38 1.35
C CYS A 169 -3.65 16.19 2.63
N ASP A 170 -3.53 15.51 3.78
CA ASP A 170 -3.58 16.07 5.14
C ASP A 170 -4.83 16.94 5.35
N LYS A 171 -6.00 16.40 4.96
CA LYS A 171 -7.29 17.09 5.07
C LYS A 171 -8.27 16.31 5.92
N LYS A 172 -8.95 16.99 6.84
CA LYS A 172 -10.03 16.45 7.66
C LYS A 172 -11.39 16.89 7.12
N GLY A 173 -12.42 16.09 7.36
CA GLY A 173 -13.78 16.40 6.93
C GLY A 173 -14.85 15.54 7.61
N ASP A 174 -16.09 15.84 7.27
CA ASP A 174 -17.30 15.07 7.56
C ASP A 174 -17.71 14.26 6.30
N PRO A 175 -18.75 13.40 6.35
CA PRO A 175 -19.14 12.57 5.21
C PRO A 175 -19.37 13.33 3.89
N ARG A 176 -19.86 14.58 3.95
CA ARG A 176 -20.16 15.38 2.76
C ARG A 176 -18.90 16.00 2.18
N THR A 177 -18.07 16.59 3.06
CA THR A 177 -16.84 17.27 2.65
C THR A 177 -15.74 16.31 2.21
N ILE A 178 -15.71 15.07 2.75
CA ILE A 178 -14.72 14.07 2.32
C ILE A 178 -14.99 13.58 0.90
N ILE A 179 -16.25 13.36 0.49
CA ILE A 179 -16.59 12.94 -0.88
C ILE A 179 -16.19 14.01 -1.90
N VAL A 180 -16.48 15.27 -1.60
CA VAL A 180 -16.05 16.41 -2.45
C VAL A 180 -14.52 16.48 -2.51
N HIS A 181 -13.84 16.17 -1.42
CA HIS A 181 -12.38 16.18 -1.37
C HIS A 181 -11.75 15.08 -2.23
N ILE A 182 -12.16 13.83 -2.07
CA ILE A 182 -11.53 12.68 -2.76
C ILE A 182 -11.81 12.66 -4.27
N THR A 183 -12.90 13.31 -4.70
CA THR A 183 -13.24 13.49 -6.12
C THR A 183 -12.59 14.75 -6.72
N SER A 184 -11.93 15.58 -5.92
CA SER A 184 -11.32 16.84 -6.39
C SER A 184 -10.07 16.62 -7.24
N TYR A 185 -9.82 17.57 -8.15
CA TYR A 185 -8.58 17.67 -8.91
C TYR A 185 -7.32 17.59 -8.03
N ILE A 186 -7.34 18.22 -6.85
CA ILE A 186 -6.18 18.28 -5.95
C ILE A 186 -5.82 16.89 -5.43
N HIS A 187 -6.82 16.11 -5.01
CA HIS A 187 -6.59 14.76 -4.51
C HIS A 187 -6.09 13.84 -5.62
N ARG A 188 -6.77 13.85 -6.77
CA ARG A 188 -6.38 13.07 -7.96
C ARG A 188 -4.96 13.39 -8.41
N SER A 189 -4.61 14.67 -8.48
CA SER A 189 -3.24 15.11 -8.85
C SER A 189 -2.20 14.59 -7.87
N LYS A 190 -2.42 14.71 -6.55
CA LYS A 190 -1.49 14.19 -5.54
C LYS A 190 -1.32 12.67 -5.61
N PHE A 191 -2.41 11.95 -5.89
CA PHE A 191 -2.37 10.50 -6.06
C PHE A 191 -1.50 10.13 -7.28
N LEU A 192 -1.74 10.77 -8.42
CA LEU A 192 -0.96 10.53 -9.63
C LEU A 192 0.51 10.97 -9.47
N GLU A 193 0.79 12.10 -8.83
CA GLU A 193 2.17 12.56 -8.56
C GLU A 193 2.95 11.53 -7.75
N LYS A 194 2.28 10.83 -6.83
CA LYS A 194 2.90 9.83 -5.97
C LYS A 194 3.07 8.47 -6.66
N HIS A 195 2.06 8.02 -7.40
CA HIS A 195 1.99 6.63 -7.88
C HIS A 195 2.11 6.46 -9.39
N TYR A 196 1.88 7.52 -10.16
CA TYR A 196 1.93 7.57 -11.62
C TYR A 196 2.72 8.80 -12.13
N PRO A 197 3.97 9.01 -11.66
CA PRO A 197 4.75 10.19 -12.04
C PRO A 197 4.99 10.27 -13.55
N THR A 198 5.02 9.15 -14.28
CA THR A 198 5.16 9.17 -15.75
C THR A 198 3.98 9.90 -16.39
N ALA A 199 2.74 9.60 -15.97
CA ALA A 199 1.54 10.26 -16.50
C ALA A 199 1.53 11.77 -16.17
N ILE A 200 1.96 12.17 -14.96
CA ILE A 200 2.07 13.59 -14.59
C ILE A 200 3.14 14.33 -15.41
N ASN A 201 4.27 13.67 -15.67
CA ASN A 201 5.37 14.28 -16.43
C ASN A 201 4.96 14.61 -17.87
N GLU A 202 4.09 13.83 -18.48
CA GLU A 202 3.53 14.11 -19.81
C GLU A 202 2.71 15.41 -19.85
N LEU A 203 2.10 15.76 -18.71
CA LEU A 203 1.32 16.98 -18.54
C LEU A 203 2.19 18.19 -18.17
N ALA A 204 3.44 17.97 -17.75
CA ALA A 204 4.31 19.03 -17.23
C ALA A 204 4.62 20.12 -18.25
N GLN A 205 4.83 19.75 -19.52
CA GLN A 205 5.14 20.69 -20.62
C GLN A 205 4.00 21.69 -20.92
N TRP A 206 2.77 21.36 -20.52
CA TRP A 206 1.60 22.19 -20.75
C TRP A 206 1.30 23.12 -19.58
N ARG A 207 1.97 22.92 -18.43
CA ARG A 207 1.78 23.78 -17.26
C ARG A 207 2.26 25.20 -17.60
N GLY A 208 1.40 26.18 -17.33
CA GLY A 208 1.68 27.61 -17.59
C GLY A 208 1.00 28.17 -18.83
N GLN A 209 0.46 27.32 -19.71
CA GLN A 209 -0.36 27.77 -20.85
C GLN A 209 -1.69 28.37 -20.37
N LYS A 210 -2.20 29.39 -21.06
CA LYS A 210 -3.47 30.04 -20.70
C LYS A 210 -4.62 29.05 -20.90
N GLY A 211 -5.51 28.91 -19.92
CA GLY A 211 -6.64 27.96 -20.00
C GLY A 211 -6.27 26.49 -19.79
N CYS A 212 -5.00 26.15 -19.53
CA CYS A 212 -4.58 24.74 -19.41
C CYS A 212 -5.16 24.02 -18.19
N LYS A 213 -5.57 24.75 -17.15
CA LYS A 213 -6.02 24.16 -15.89
C LYS A 213 -7.22 23.23 -16.09
N ASP A 214 -8.24 23.67 -16.82
CA ASP A 214 -9.47 22.89 -17.02
C ASP A 214 -9.24 21.70 -17.96
N VAL A 215 -8.36 21.87 -18.96
CA VAL A 215 -7.98 20.79 -19.87
C VAL A 215 -7.17 19.73 -19.12
N ILE A 216 -6.13 20.12 -18.39
CA ILE A 216 -5.33 19.21 -17.56
C ILE A 216 -6.19 18.51 -16.51
N ALA A 217 -7.15 19.22 -15.90
CA ALA A 217 -8.07 18.61 -14.94
C ALA A 217 -8.91 17.48 -15.57
N ARG A 218 -9.42 17.67 -16.80
CA ARG A 218 -10.13 16.62 -17.55
C ARG A 218 -9.23 15.44 -17.92
N VAL A 219 -7.98 15.70 -18.31
CA VAL A 219 -7.03 14.62 -18.62
C VAL A 219 -6.69 13.82 -17.36
N ILE A 220 -6.42 14.48 -16.23
CA ILE A 220 -6.19 13.80 -14.94
C ILE A 220 -7.39 12.95 -14.56
N GLN A 221 -8.61 13.45 -14.74
CA GLN A 221 -9.82 12.65 -14.52
C GLN A 221 -9.84 11.41 -15.41
N THR A 222 -9.55 11.54 -16.71
CA THR A 222 -9.54 10.41 -17.66
C THR A 222 -8.50 9.35 -17.27
N VAL A 223 -7.31 9.77 -16.83
CA VAL A 223 -6.27 8.86 -16.33
C VAL A 223 -6.74 8.14 -15.06
N CYS A 224 -7.37 8.85 -14.12
CA CYS A 224 -7.93 8.24 -12.93
C CYS A 224 -9.08 7.27 -13.23
N GLU A 225 -9.91 7.52 -14.23
CA GLU A 225 -10.95 6.59 -14.72
C GLU A 225 -10.30 5.30 -15.21
N ALA A 226 -9.27 5.38 -16.06
CA ALA A 226 -8.56 4.20 -16.54
C ALA A 226 -7.89 3.38 -15.42
N ILE A 227 -7.32 4.07 -14.41
CA ILE A 227 -6.75 3.41 -13.22
C ILE A 227 -7.85 2.67 -12.45
N GLU A 228 -8.99 3.33 -12.22
CA GLU A 228 -10.13 2.73 -11.52
C GLU A 228 -10.71 1.54 -12.30
N ASP A 229 -10.87 1.65 -13.62
CA ASP A 229 -11.38 0.55 -14.45
C ASP A 229 -10.45 -0.66 -14.44
N HIS A 230 -9.12 -0.43 -14.39
CA HIS A 230 -8.14 -1.50 -14.40
C HIS A 230 -7.96 -2.17 -13.03
N HIS A 231 -7.97 -1.40 -11.95
CA HIS A 231 -7.64 -1.90 -10.62
C HIS A 231 -8.84 -2.02 -9.66
N GLY A 232 -9.96 -1.39 -10.01
CA GLY A 232 -11.09 -1.17 -9.10
C GLY A 232 -10.81 -0.09 -8.06
N ARG A 233 -11.79 0.10 -7.17
CA ARG A 233 -11.69 1.01 -6.02
C ARG A 233 -11.13 0.27 -4.81
N MET A 234 -10.10 0.85 -4.19
CA MET A 234 -9.70 0.45 -2.83
C MET A 234 -10.70 0.96 -1.79
N THR A 235 -10.58 0.49 -0.55
CA THR A 235 -11.49 0.84 0.54
C THR A 235 -10.82 1.75 1.58
N PRO A 236 -11.55 2.68 2.20
CA PRO A 236 -11.06 3.45 3.35
C PRO A 236 -10.65 2.55 4.53
N ASN A 237 -9.78 3.06 5.39
CA ASN A 237 -9.37 2.40 6.63
C ASN A 237 -10.21 2.92 7.81
N VAL A 238 -10.82 2.02 8.58
CA VAL A 238 -11.69 2.37 9.71
C VAL A 238 -10.93 2.23 11.03
N HIS A 239 -10.96 3.27 11.85
CA HIS A 239 -10.34 3.30 13.17
C HIS A 239 -11.21 4.02 14.19
N GLU A 240 -11.10 3.66 15.45
CA GLU A 240 -11.70 4.44 16.53
C GLU A 240 -10.85 5.70 16.78
N VAL A 241 -11.50 6.84 17.07
CA VAL A 241 -10.85 8.16 17.19
C VAL A 241 -9.74 8.16 18.25
N SER A 242 -9.99 7.63 19.44
CA SER A 242 -9.03 7.62 20.55
C SER A 242 -7.80 6.76 20.19
N ASP A 243 -8.02 5.61 19.57
CA ASP A 243 -6.94 4.73 19.13
C ASP A 243 -6.13 5.33 17.98
N TYR A 244 -6.80 5.93 16.99
CA TYR A 244 -6.13 6.64 15.90
C TYR A 244 -5.23 7.77 16.40
N ASN A 245 -5.70 8.55 17.38
CA ASN A 245 -4.91 9.63 17.94
C ASN A 245 -3.70 9.14 18.72
N ARG A 246 -3.85 8.06 19.50
CA ARG A 246 -2.75 7.44 20.26
C ARG A 246 -1.70 6.80 19.33
N ASN A 247 -2.16 6.14 18.28
CA ASN A 247 -1.33 5.35 17.36
C ASN A 247 -1.13 6.04 16.01
N LYS A 248 -1.29 7.36 15.94
CA LYS A 248 -1.31 8.12 14.68
C LYS A 248 -0.12 7.80 13.78
N THR A 249 1.10 7.88 14.30
CA THR A 249 2.32 7.60 13.52
C THR A 249 2.34 6.19 12.93
N LYS A 250 1.85 5.18 13.68
CA LYS A 250 1.74 3.80 13.21
C LYS A 250 0.79 3.73 12.03
N TYR A 251 -0.42 4.26 12.16
CA TYR A 251 -1.42 4.20 11.09
C TYR A 251 -1.02 4.97 9.84
N LEU A 252 -0.36 6.13 10.00
CA LEU A 252 0.21 6.85 8.86
C LEU A 252 1.28 6.02 8.15
N GLN A 253 2.15 5.35 8.89
CA GLN A 253 3.17 4.48 8.29
C GLN A 253 2.53 3.27 7.60
N GLU A 254 1.55 2.63 8.23
CA GLU A 254 0.83 1.51 7.64
C GLU A 254 0.19 1.90 6.31
N VAL A 255 -0.55 3.01 6.26
CA VAL A 255 -1.15 3.51 5.02
C VAL A 255 -0.10 3.87 3.98
N LEU A 256 1.05 4.43 4.36
CA LEU A 256 2.10 4.81 3.41
C LEU A 256 2.88 3.62 2.83
N PHE A 257 2.92 2.49 3.54
CA PHE A 257 3.64 1.27 3.13
C PHE A 257 2.71 0.12 2.74
N GLU A 258 1.39 0.30 2.85
CA GLU A 258 0.41 -0.66 2.33
C GLU A 258 0.51 -0.71 0.79
N LYS A 259 -0.12 -1.72 0.21
CA LYS A 259 -0.16 -1.87 -1.23
C LYS A 259 -0.97 -0.72 -1.84
N HIS A 260 -0.35 0.01 -2.77
CA HIS A 260 -1.01 0.98 -3.62
C HIS A 260 -0.98 0.51 -5.07
N PHE A 261 -1.93 0.98 -5.87
CA PHE A 261 -1.81 0.85 -7.32
C PHE A 261 -0.77 1.86 -7.81
N ASP A 262 0.33 1.37 -8.37
CA ASP A 262 1.46 2.17 -8.83
C ASP A 262 1.94 1.73 -10.23
N GLU A 263 2.56 2.67 -10.96
CA GLU A 263 3.12 2.42 -12.30
C GLU A 263 4.39 1.56 -12.30
N ARG A 264 4.93 1.22 -11.11
CA ARG A 264 6.10 0.35 -10.97
C ARG A 264 5.71 -1.12 -11.08
N THR A 265 4.50 -1.46 -10.64
CA THR A 265 3.97 -2.83 -10.65
C THR A 265 2.79 -3.02 -11.61
N GLY A 266 2.29 -1.92 -12.19
CA GLY A 266 1.18 -1.89 -13.15
C GLY A 266 1.47 -1.04 -14.40
N PRO A 267 0.47 -0.85 -15.27
CA PRO A 267 0.59 0.01 -16.45
C PRO A 267 0.76 1.48 -16.05
N LYS A 268 1.29 2.28 -16.99
CA LYS A 268 1.57 3.71 -16.75
C LYS A 268 0.41 4.63 -17.13
N PHE A 269 -0.56 4.13 -17.90
CA PHE A 269 -1.72 4.87 -18.41
C PHE A 269 -1.38 6.10 -19.25
N VAL A 270 -0.18 6.16 -19.82
CA VAL A 270 0.28 7.27 -20.67
C VAL A 270 -0.45 7.27 -22.01
N GLU A 271 -0.79 6.08 -22.50
CA GLU A 271 -1.56 5.82 -23.71
C GLU A 271 -2.97 6.44 -23.69
N VAL A 272 -3.53 6.69 -22.50
CA VAL A 272 -4.82 7.35 -22.32
C VAL A 272 -4.73 8.86 -22.57
N ILE A 273 -3.52 9.43 -22.52
CA ILE A 273 -3.26 10.85 -22.75
C ILE A 273 -3.12 11.10 -24.25
N ASP A 274 -4.19 11.58 -24.89
CA ASP A 274 -4.14 12.03 -26.29
C ASP A 274 -3.39 13.36 -26.40
N LYS A 275 -2.08 13.27 -26.68
CA LYS A 275 -1.19 14.42 -26.83
C LYS A 275 -1.61 15.33 -27.99
N LYS A 276 -2.21 14.79 -29.06
CA LYS A 276 -2.64 15.60 -30.22
C LYS A 276 -3.87 16.41 -29.86
N ALA A 277 -4.87 15.79 -29.25
CA ALA A 277 -6.07 16.48 -28.78
C ALA A 277 -5.72 17.53 -27.71
N LEU A 278 -4.75 17.23 -26.84
CA LEU A 278 -4.25 18.16 -25.83
C LEU A 278 -3.57 19.38 -26.47
N GLN A 279 -2.72 19.17 -27.48
CA GLN A 279 -2.08 20.25 -28.23
C GLN A 279 -3.10 21.14 -28.94
N GLU A 280 -4.08 20.53 -29.63
CA GLU A 280 -5.12 21.27 -30.35
C GLU A 280 -6.00 22.12 -29.41
N GLN A 281 -6.37 21.59 -28.24
CA GLN A 281 -7.17 22.32 -27.25
C GLN A 281 -6.43 23.47 -26.58
N LEU A 282 -5.09 23.41 -26.52
CA LEU A 282 -4.27 24.39 -25.80
C LEU A 282 -3.62 25.44 -26.71
N LEU A 283 -3.23 25.06 -27.92
CA LEU A 283 -2.51 25.93 -28.87
C LEU A 283 -3.34 26.22 -30.13
N GLY A 284 -4.50 25.59 -30.31
CA GLY A 284 -5.26 25.64 -31.55
C GLY A 284 -4.65 24.74 -32.65
N PRO A 285 -5.36 24.55 -33.78
CA PRO A 285 -4.86 23.74 -34.88
C PRO A 285 -3.70 24.47 -35.59
N GLY A 286 -2.44 24.13 -35.27
CA GLY A 286 -1.29 24.46 -36.13
C GLY A 286 -0.01 25.00 -35.47
N GLU A 287 0.03 25.25 -34.17
CA GLU A 287 1.28 25.72 -33.52
C GLU A 287 2.08 24.54 -32.94
N ALA A 288 3.26 24.29 -33.51
CA ALA A 288 4.22 23.31 -33.04
C ALA A 288 4.88 23.76 -31.71
N PRO A 289 5.32 22.82 -30.84
CA PRO A 289 5.91 23.18 -29.56
C PRO A 289 7.22 23.95 -29.77
N ILE A 290 7.38 25.05 -29.04
CA ILE A 290 8.66 25.76 -28.92
C ILE A 290 9.57 24.85 -28.07
N VAL A 291 10.45 24.10 -28.74
CA VAL A 291 11.47 23.31 -28.06
C VAL A 291 12.45 24.30 -27.43
N GLY A 292 12.34 24.49 -26.11
CA GLY A 292 13.32 25.24 -25.34
C GLY A 292 14.63 24.47 -25.30
N GLU A 293 15.58 24.85 -26.15
CA GLU A 293 16.98 24.47 -26.03
C GLU A 293 17.49 24.93 -24.66
N ARG A 294 17.87 23.97 -23.82
CA ARG A 294 18.65 24.25 -22.61
C ARG A 294 20.12 24.30 -23.01
N GLY A 295 20.68 25.51 -23.02
CA GLY A 295 22.13 25.74 -22.92
C GLY A 295 22.67 25.47 -21.53
#